data_AF-A0A3B1B3Z7-F1
#
_entry.id   AF-A0A3B1B3Z7-F1
#
_cell.length_a   1.000
_cell.length_b   1.000
_cell.length_c   1.000
_cell.angle_alpha   90.00
_cell.angle_beta   90.00
_cell.angle_gamma   90.00
#
_symmetry.space_group_name_H-M   'P 1'
#
loop_
_entity.id
_entity.type
_entity.pdbx_description
1 polymer ?
#
loop_
_entity_poly.entity_id
_entity_poly.type
_entity_poly.pdbx_seq_one_letter_code
_entity_poly.pdbx_strand_id
1 'polypeptide(L)' 'MIHAHVLSAADRRQKERGVRRQREDHGIARRANAIWLLDDGESCTQIAKFLYLDDAVLLKNGSRARNVVSA' A
#
# COMPACT_ATOMS: atom_id res chain seq x y z
N MET A 1 17.25 -9.19 -11.55
CA MET A 1 17.87 -7.92 -11.15
C MET A 1 17.07 -6.80 -11.82
N ILE A 2 16.40 -5.92 -11.07
CA ILE A 2 15.64 -4.81 -11.67
C ILE A 2 16.64 -3.68 -11.96
N HIS A 3 16.74 -3.28 -13.23
CA HIS A 3 17.68 -2.25 -13.68
C HIS A 3 17.43 -0.92 -12.97
N ALA A 4 18.47 -0.19 -12.59
CA ALA A 4 18.29 1.21 -12.18
C ALA A 4 17.78 2.02 -13.39
N HIS A 5 16.90 3.00 -13.15
CA HIS A 5 16.31 3.88 -14.16
C HIS A 5 15.41 3.23 -15.23
N VAL A 6 14.66 2.17 -14.89
CA VAL A 6 13.64 1.58 -15.81
C VAL A 6 12.65 2.63 -16.34
N LEU A 7 12.39 3.69 -15.57
CA LEU A 7 11.43 4.74 -15.93
C LEU A 7 12.11 6.11 -15.92
N SER A 8 11.78 6.95 -16.91
CA SER A 8 12.07 8.38 -16.86
C SER A 8 11.30 9.04 -15.70
N ALA A 9 11.74 10.23 -15.27
CA ALA A 9 11.04 10.96 -14.21
C ALA A 9 9.58 11.29 -14.57
N ALA A 10 9.29 11.51 -15.86
CA ALA A 10 7.93 11.78 -16.34
C ALA A 10 7.06 10.52 -16.28
N ASP A 11 7.57 9.38 -16.74
CA ASP A 11 6.85 8.10 -16.71
C ASP A 11 6.60 7.63 -15.28
N ARG A 12 7.58 7.83 -14.40
CA ARG A 12 7.45 7.56 -12.97
C ARG A 12 6.29 8.36 -12.36
N ARG A 13 6.23 9.67 -12.60
CA ARG A 13 5.13 10.52 -12.11
C ARG A 13 3.76 10.10 -12.68
N GLN A 14 3.71 9.69 -13.95
CA GLN A 14 2.46 9.23 -14.56
C GLN A 14 1.97 7.93 -13.93
N LYS A 15 2.88 6.97 -13.72
CA LYS A 15 2.56 5.70 -13.04
C LYS A 15 2.18 5.92 -11.59
N GLU A 16 2.90 6.77 -10.85
CA GLU A 16 2.57 7.13 -9.47
C GLU A 16 1.15 7.73 -9.36
N ARG A 17 0.74 8.60 -10.29
CA ARG A 17 -0.65 9.10 -10.35
C ARG A 17 -1.67 7.98 -10.58
N GLY A 18 -1.35 7.00 -11.42
CA GLY A 18 -2.21 5.85 -11.70
C GLY A 18 -2.36 4.91 -10.50
N VAL A 19 -1.26 4.66 -9.80
CA VAL A 19 -1.24 3.84 -8.58
C VAL A 19 -1.99 4.54 -7.46
N ARG A 20 -1.78 5.85 -7.24
CA ARG A 20 -2.51 6.62 -6.21
C ARG A 20 -4.02 6.69 -6.45
N ARG A 21 -4.49 6.59 -7.70
CA ARG A 21 -5.93 6.51 -7.99
C ARG A 21 -6.49 5.20 -7.45
N GLN A 22 -7.55 5.28 -6.65
CA GLN A 22 -8.30 4.12 -6.18
C GLN A 22 -9.17 3.58 -7.31
N ARG A 23 -8.59 2.74 -8.16
CA ARG A 23 -9.35 1.82 -9.04
C ARG A 23 -9.65 0.54 -8.26
N GLU A 24 -10.81 -0.06 -8.46
CA GLU A 24 -11.25 -1.26 -7.74
C GLU A 24 -10.22 -2.39 -7.81
N ASP A 25 -9.66 -2.67 -8.99
CA ASP A 25 -8.62 -3.70 -9.18
C ASP A 25 -7.37 -3.43 -8.33
N HIS A 26 -6.92 -2.17 -8.30
CA HIS A 26 -5.80 -1.76 -7.46
C HIS A 26 -6.15 -1.80 -5.96
N GLY A 27 -7.42 -1.68 -5.61
CA GLY A 27 -7.91 -1.72 -4.24
C GLY A 27 -7.89 -3.13 -3.64
N ILE A 28 -8.13 -4.17 -4.45
CA ILE A 28 -8.06 -5.58 -4.02
C ILE A 28 -6.60 -5.98 -3.80
N ALA A 29 -5.73 -5.74 -4.80
CA ALA A 29 -4.31 -6.06 -4.70
C ALA A 29 -3.63 -5.37 -3.50
N ARG A 30 -3.95 -4.10 -3.24
CA ARG A 30 -3.41 -3.38 -2.07
C ARG A 30 -3.89 -3.95 -0.75
N ARG A 31 -5.15 -4.36 -0.64
CA ARG A 31 -5.67 -4.98 0.59
C ARG A 31 -5.00 -6.32 0.87
N ALA A 32 -4.84 -7.17 -0.14
CA ALA A 32 -4.11 -8.43 -0.01
C ALA A 32 -2.65 -8.20 0.42
N ASN A 33 -1.94 -7.29 -0.24
CA ASN A 33 -0.55 -6.97 0.10
C ASN A 33 -0.42 -6.35 1.50
N ALA A 34 -1.39 -5.53 1.93
CA ALA A 34 -1.38 -4.94 3.26
C ALA A 34 -1.51 -6.01 4.35
N ILE A 35 -2.39 -6.99 4.16
CA ILE A 35 -2.59 -8.09 5.12
C ILE A 35 -1.31 -8.93 5.23
N TRP A 36 -0.70 -9.28 4.09
CA TRP A 36 0.56 -10.03 4.08
C TRP A 36 1.68 -9.24 4.78
N LEU A 37 1.88 -7.97 4.46
CA LEU A 37 2.94 -7.19 5.10
C LEU A 37 2.71 -7.01 6.62
N LEU A 38 1.45 -6.90 7.05
CA LEU A 38 1.13 -6.89 8.48
C LEU A 38 1.49 -8.23 9.16
N ASP A 39 1.26 -9.35 8.48
CA ASP A 39 1.63 -10.69 8.95
C ASP A 39 3.16 -10.85 9.07
N ASP A 40 3.92 -10.28 8.12
CA ASP A 40 5.38 -10.21 8.15
C ASP A 40 5.93 -9.25 9.24
N GLY A 41 5.06 -8.54 9.97
CA GLY A 41 5.42 -7.64 11.06
C GLY A 41 5.76 -6.21 10.65
N GLU A 42 5.46 -5.82 9.41
CA GLU A 42 5.71 -4.47 8.93
C GLU A 42 4.79 -3.44 9.61
N SER A 43 5.36 -2.26 9.91
CA SER A 43 4.57 -1.19 10.53
C SER A 43 3.54 -0.62 9.55
N CYS A 44 2.37 -0.21 10.06
CA CYS A 44 1.33 0.41 9.25
C CYS A 44 1.87 1.60 8.42
N THR A 45 2.72 2.46 9.01
CA THR A 45 3.33 3.60 8.31
C THR A 45 4.20 3.18 7.12
N GLN A 46 4.96 2.09 7.27
CA GLN A 46 5.78 1.52 6.21
C GLN A 46 4.92 0.94 5.09
N ILE A 47 3.86 0.21 5.45
CA ILE A 47 2.88 -0.34 4.51
C ILE A 47 2.16 0.77 3.72
N ALA A 48 1.83 1.90 4.37
CA ALA A 48 1.22 3.08 3.71
C ALA A 48 2.05 3.56 2.53
N LYS A 49 3.35 3.70 2.81
CA LYS A 49 4.35 4.20 1.87
C LYS A 49 4.55 3.23 0.73
N PHE A 50 4.64 1.93 1.01
CA PHE A 50 4.81 0.89 -0.02
C PHE A 50 3.59 0.76 -0.93
N LEU A 51 2.39 0.85 -0.38
CA LEU A 51 1.15 0.64 -1.13
C LEU A 51 0.56 1.91 -1.72
N TYR A 52 1.24 3.05 -1.56
CA TYR A 52 0.75 4.37 -1.97
C TYR A 52 -0.68 4.62 -1.47
N LEU A 53 -0.93 4.24 -0.21
CA LEU A 53 -2.18 4.53 0.47
C LEU A 53 -2.07 5.94 1.06
N ASP A 54 -3.08 6.77 0.84
CA ASP A 54 -3.29 7.95 1.68
C ASP A 54 -3.59 7.48 3.11
N ASP A 55 -2.97 8.11 4.12
CA ASP A 55 -2.96 7.69 5.53
C ASP A 55 -4.36 7.36 6.10
N ALA A 56 -5.41 7.96 5.54
CA ALA A 56 -6.81 7.71 5.92
C ALA A 56 -7.28 6.25 5.71
N VAL A 57 -6.71 5.49 4.76
CA VAL A 57 -7.09 4.09 4.52
C VAL A 57 -6.55 3.15 5.60
N LEU A 58 -5.36 3.44 6.13
CA LEU A 58 -4.74 2.62 7.16
C LEU A 58 -5.34 2.85 8.54
N LEU A 59 -5.68 4.10 8.89
CA LEU A 59 -6.30 4.40 10.19
C LEU A 59 -7.64 3.66 10.39
N LYS A 60 -8.41 3.42 9.31
CA LYS A 60 -9.64 2.60 9.38
C LYS A 60 -9.37 1.11 9.54
N ASN A 61 -8.31 0.57 8.95
CA ASN A 61 -8.04 -0.87 8.94
C ASN A 61 -7.11 -1.31 10.09
N GLY A 62 -6.13 -0.51 10.50
CA GLY A 62 -5.25 -0.79 11.64
C GLY A 62 -5.96 -0.72 13.00
N SER A 63 -7.02 0.07 13.11
CA SER A 63 -7.92 0.06 14.27
C SER A 63 -8.79 -1.19 14.32
N ARG A 64 -9.11 -1.77 13.15
CA ARG A 64 -9.87 -3.02 13.04
C ARG A 64 -8.98 -4.24 13.23
N ALA A 65 -7.75 -4.22 12.70
CA ALA A 65 -6.75 -5.28 12.88
C ALA A 65 -6.34 -5.42 14.36
N ARG A 66 -6.14 -4.31 15.10
CA ARG A 66 -5.90 -4.37 16.56
C ARG A 66 -7.06 -4.97 17.35
N ASN A 67 -8.31 -4.79 16.91
CA ASN A 67 -9.47 -5.41 17.58
C ASN A 67 -9.64 -6.90 17.24
N VAL A 68 -8.96 -7.42 16.22
CA VAL A 68 -9.00 -8.85 15.86
C VAL A 68 -7.88 -9.63 16.54
N VAL A 69 -6.77 -8.98 16.89
CA VAL A 69 -5.62 -9.62 17.57
C VAL A 69 -5.80 -9.66 19.11
N SER A 70 -6.79 -8.94 19.66
CA SER A 70 -7.09 -8.91 21.11
C SER A 70 -8.39 -9.63 21.49
N ALA A 71 -8.93 -10.50 20.64
CA ALA A 71 -10.10 -11.35 20.89
C ALA A 71 -9.74 -12.81 20.63
#